data_AF-A0A0K9YKE1-F1
#
_entry.id   AF-A0A0K9YKE1-F1
#
_cell.length_a   1.000
_cell.length_b   1.000
_cell.length_c   1.000
_cell.angle_alpha   90.00
_cell.angle_beta   90.00
_cell.angle_gamma   90.00
#
_symmetry.space_group_name_H-M   'P 1'
#
loop_
_entity.id
_entity.type
_entity.pdbx_description
1 polymer ?
#
loop_
_entity_poly.entity_id
_entity_poly.type
_entity_poly.pdbx_seq_one_letter_code
_entity_poly.pdbx_strand_id
1 'polypeptide(L)'
;MEYMALWFVLGIIFMITLITSGVKLWQKAVVICYYLVLSYIFISRKEEIYRDYHELPVPDQYWDTNSEWVWFMLGFYFVPFLMILLINYYQWFKKAEGIKRKFWIALTVLPAGVVYLCMVIIFGMYGYRP
;
A
#
# COMPACT_ATOMS: atom_id res chain seq x y z
N MET A 1 3.49 -14.85 -11.56
CA MET A 1 3.69 -14.56 -10.12
C MET A 1 4.32 -13.19 -9.87
N GLU A 2 4.75 -12.48 -10.91
CA GLU A 2 5.51 -11.22 -10.84
C GLU A 2 4.84 -10.14 -9.96
N TYR A 3 3.54 -9.91 -10.08
CA TYR A 3 2.82 -8.89 -9.29
C TYR A 3 2.08 -9.42 -8.05
N MET A 4 2.45 -10.59 -7.53
CA MET A 4 1.72 -11.22 -6.42
C MET A 4 1.69 -10.36 -5.15
N ALA A 5 2.82 -9.74 -4.79
CA ALA A 5 2.90 -8.88 -3.61
C ALA A 5 2.01 -7.63 -3.76
N LEU A 6 1.96 -7.03 -4.95
CA LEU A 6 1.04 -5.93 -5.26
C LEU A 6 -0.42 -6.34 -5.03
N TRP A 7 -0.86 -7.46 -5.61
CA TRP A 7 -2.24 -7.94 -5.46
C TRP A 7 -2.58 -8.31 -4.01
N PHE A 8 -1.64 -8.87 -3.28
CA PHE A 8 -1.80 -9.16 -1.85
C PHE A 8 -2.01 -7.88 -1.03
N VAL A 9 -1.17 -6.86 -1.24
CA VAL A 9 -1.30 -5.54 -0.59
C VAL A 9 -2.65 -4.90 -0.94
N LEU A 10 -3.03 -4.88 -2.22
CA LEU A 10 -4.32 -4.36 -2.68
C LEU A 10 -5.51 -5.07 -2.03
N GLY A 11 -5.45 -6.39 -1.93
CA GLY A 11 -6.50 -7.18 -1.27
C GLY A 11 -6.73 -6.71 0.16
N ILE A 12 -5.65 -6.46 0.91
CA ILE A 12 -5.75 -5.97 2.29
C ILE A 12 -6.26 -4.54 2.35
N ILE A 13 -5.76 -3.65 1.49
CA ILE A 13 -6.25 -2.27 1.38
C ILE A 13 -7.75 -2.25 1.08
N PHE A 14 -8.23 -3.08 0.15
CA PHE A 14 -9.64 -3.16 -0.23
C PHE A 14 -10.49 -3.73 0.90
N MET A 15 -10.06 -4.81 1.54
CA MET A 15 -10.76 -5.37 2.70
C MET A 15 -10.93 -4.31 3.79
N ILE A 16 -9.85 -3.61 4.16
CA ILE A 16 -9.87 -2.55 5.19
C ILE A 16 -10.78 -1.39 4.76
N THR A 17 -10.69 -0.95 3.51
CA THR A 17 -11.53 0.14 2.97
C THR A 17 -13.01 -0.23 3.01
N LEU A 18 -13.36 -1.47 2.66
CA LEU A 18 -14.74 -1.95 2.65
C LEU A 18 -15.33 -2.03 4.07
N ILE A 19 -14.56 -2.48 5.06
CA ILE A 19 -15.03 -2.55 6.46
C ILE A 19 -14.97 -1.20 7.19
N THR A 20 -14.31 -0.18 6.60
CA THR A 20 -14.19 1.15 7.22
C THR A 20 -15.58 1.73 7.47
N SER A 21 -15.92 1.98 8.74
CA SER A 21 -17.20 2.59 9.10
C SER A 21 -17.22 4.10 8.79
N GLY A 22 -18.39 4.73 8.75
CA GLY A 22 -18.49 6.20 8.59
C GLY A 22 -18.13 6.77 7.21
N VAL A 23 -17.62 5.96 6.29
CA VAL A 23 -17.31 6.34 4.90
C VAL A 23 -18.43 5.84 3.98
N LYS A 24 -18.96 6.74 3.13
CA LYS A 24 -20.04 6.41 2.19
C LYS A 24 -19.55 5.44 1.12
N LEU A 25 -20.45 4.62 0.57
CA LEU A 25 -20.09 3.61 -0.44
C LEU A 25 -19.39 4.21 -1.67
N TRP A 26 -19.85 5.37 -2.16
CA TRP A 26 -19.21 6.05 -3.29
C TRP A 26 -17.77 6.50 -2.98
N GLN A 27 -17.49 6.92 -1.74
CA GLN A 27 -16.13 7.31 -1.31
C GLN A 27 -15.21 6.08 -1.30
N LYS A 28 -15.72 4.93 -0.84
CA LYS A 28 -15.00 3.65 -0.92
C LYS A 28 -14.71 3.26 -2.37
N ALA A 29 -15.68 3.45 -3.27
CA ALA A 29 -15.51 3.19 -4.69
C ALA A 29 -14.44 4.08 -5.32
N VAL A 30 -14.38 5.37 -4.96
CA VAL A 30 -13.32 6.28 -5.39
C VAL A 30 -11.94 5.81 -4.92
N VAL A 31 -11.81 5.36 -3.67
CA VAL A 31 -10.55 4.81 -3.14
C VAL A 31 -10.14 3.54 -3.90
N ILE A 32 -11.07 2.61 -4.12
CA ILE A 32 -10.80 1.38 -4.89
C ILE A 32 -10.36 1.73 -6.32
N CYS A 33 -11.08 2.63 -7.00
CA CYS A 33 -10.75 3.09 -8.33
C CYS A 33 -9.35 3.74 -8.38
N TYR A 34 -9.03 4.60 -7.41
CA TYR A 34 -7.69 5.19 -7.27
C TYR A 34 -6.59 4.13 -7.28
N TYR A 35 -6.70 3.10 -6.43
CA TYR A 35 -5.70 2.04 -6.35
C TYR A 35 -5.66 1.16 -7.61
N LEU A 36 -6.79 0.92 -8.27
CA LEU A 36 -6.82 0.19 -9.54
C LEU A 36 -6.07 0.96 -10.64
N VAL A 37 -6.34 2.27 -10.78
CA VAL A 37 -5.65 3.14 -11.73
C VAL A 37 -4.16 3.22 -11.40
N LEU A 38 -3.81 3.41 -10.12
CA LEU A 38 -2.43 3.45 -9.67
C LEU A 38 -1.68 2.14 -9.98
N SER A 39 -2.36 1.00 -9.85
CA SER A 39 -1.80 -0.32 -10.15
C SER A 39 -1.60 -0.55 -11.64
N TYR A 40 -2.52 -0.06 -12.46
CA TYR A 40 -2.32 -0.03 -13.89
C TYR A 40 -1.07 0.79 -14.25
N ILE A 41 -0.94 2.02 -13.73
CA ILE A 41 0.22 2.89 -13.97
C ILE A 41 1.53 2.23 -13.50
N PHE A 42 1.52 1.63 -12.31
CA PHE A 42 2.67 0.92 -11.74
C PHE A 42 3.17 -0.19 -12.66
N ILE A 43 2.25 -1.08 -13.06
CA ILE A 43 2.55 -2.24 -13.90
C ILE A 43 3.00 -1.76 -15.28
N SER A 44 2.26 -0.86 -15.92
CA SER A 44 2.60 -0.38 -17.26
C SER A 44 4.01 0.22 -17.34
N ARG A 45 4.40 1.03 -16.35
CA ARG A 45 5.75 1.62 -16.32
C ARG A 45 6.81 0.57 -16.00
N LYS A 46 6.53 -0.40 -15.13
CA LYS A 46 7.44 -1.53 -14.86
C LYS A 46 7.70 -2.38 -16.10
N GLU A 47 6.67 -2.70 -16.87
CA GLU A 47 6.79 -3.43 -18.14
C GLU A 47 7.56 -2.63 -19.19
N GLU A 48 7.36 -1.31 -19.24
CA GLU A 48 8.12 -0.41 -20.12
C GLU A 48 9.62 -0.43 -19.77
N ILE A 49 9.96 -0.25 -18.49
CA ILE A 49 11.35 -0.33 -18.03
C ILE A 49 11.95 -1.70 -18.35
N TYR A 50 11.21 -2.79 -18.12
CA TYR A 50 11.69 -4.13 -18.45
C TYR A 50 11.97 -4.29 -19.94
N ARG A 51 11.08 -3.81 -20.81
CA ARG A 51 11.25 -3.88 -22.26
C ARG A 51 12.44 -3.06 -22.75
N ASP A 52 12.65 -1.88 -22.18
CA ASP A 52 13.70 -0.95 -22.62
C ASP A 52 15.11 -1.40 -22.21
N TYR A 53 15.24 -2.22 -21.15
CA TYR A 53 16.51 -2.69 -20.62
C TYR A 53 16.64 -4.22 -20.52
N HIS A 54 15.85 -4.98 -21.28
CA HIS A 54 15.77 -6.44 -21.17
C HIS A 54 17.07 -7.17 -21.58
N GLU A 55 18.03 -6.46 -22.19
CA GLU A 55 19.29 -7.02 -22.65
C GLU A 55 20.10 -7.67 -21.52
N LEU A 56 20.80 -8.76 -21.85
CA LEU A 56 21.70 -9.45 -20.93
C LEU A 56 23.15 -9.10 -21.27
N PRO A 57 23.98 -8.71 -20.28
CA PRO A 57 23.66 -8.57 -18.85
C PRO A 57 22.76 -7.35 -18.57
N VAL A 58 21.89 -7.46 -17.55
CA VAL A 58 20.97 -6.38 -17.17
C VAL A 58 21.76 -5.11 -16.85
N PRO A 59 21.54 -4.00 -17.56
CA PRO A 59 22.30 -2.76 -17.35
C PRO A 59 22.07 -2.17 -15.96
N ASP A 60 23.08 -1.48 -15.39
CA ASP A 60 22.93 -0.75 -14.12
C ASP A 60 21.75 0.25 -14.15
N GLN A 61 21.53 0.87 -15.31
CA GLN A 61 20.46 1.83 -15.54
C GLN A 61 19.05 1.23 -15.33
N TYR A 62 18.86 -0.08 -15.58
CA TYR A 62 17.61 -0.76 -15.25
C TYR A 62 17.33 -0.69 -13.76
N TRP A 63 18.34 -1.04 -12.95
CA TRP A 63 18.19 -1.11 -11.49
C TRP A 63 17.92 0.27 -10.91
N ASP A 64 18.63 1.30 -11.35
CA ASP A 64 18.44 2.68 -10.88
C ASP A 64 17.02 3.17 -11.22
N THR A 65 16.62 3.03 -12.49
CA THR A 65 15.29 3.47 -12.96
C THR A 65 14.16 2.71 -12.26
N ASN A 66 14.29 1.40 -12.11
CA ASN A 66 13.28 0.56 -11.44
C ASN A 66 13.19 0.87 -9.94
N SER A 67 14.33 1.03 -9.26
CA SER A 67 14.37 1.34 -7.83
C SER A 67 13.72 2.70 -7.55
N GLU A 68 14.06 3.71 -8.35
CA GLU A 68 13.49 5.05 -8.23
C GLU A 68 11.97 5.04 -8.47
N TRP A 69 11.51 4.32 -9.50
CA TRP A 69 10.09 4.18 -9.78
C TRP A 69 9.32 3.52 -8.62
N VAL A 70 9.85 2.44 -8.08
CA VAL A 70 9.23 1.74 -6.95
C VAL A 70 9.23 2.62 -5.69
N TRP A 71 10.33 3.33 -5.43
CA TRP A 71 10.42 4.26 -4.30
C TRP A 71 9.41 5.39 -4.40
N PHE A 72 9.25 5.99 -5.58
CA PHE A 72 8.23 6.99 -5.85
C PHE A 72 6.82 6.44 -5.60
N MET A 73 6.54 5.25 -6.12
CA MET A 73 5.22 4.63 -6.03
C MET A 73 4.85 4.17 -4.62
N LEU A 74 5.83 3.80 -3.78
CA LEU A 74 5.60 3.49 -2.35
C LEU A 74 4.81 4.62 -1.66
N GLY A 75 5.15 5.88 -1.90
CA GLY A 75 4.43 7.01 -1.32
C GLY A 75 2.95 7.03 -1.73
N PHE A 76 2.67 6.84 -3.02
CA PHE A 76 1.30 6.86 -3.56
C PHE A 76 0.43 5.69 -3.08
N TYR A 77 1.03 4.54 -2.79
CA TYR A 77 0.29 3.42 -2.20
C TYR A 77 0.10 3.60 -0.70
N PHE A 78 1.18 3.86 0.02
CA PHE A 78 1.20 3.66 1.47
C PHE A 78 0.82 4.90 2.27
N VAL A 79 0.94 6.12 1.72
CA VAL A 79 0.44 7.32 2.40
C VAL A 79 -1.09 7.34 2.44
N PRO A 80 -1.83 7.13 1.34
CA PRO A 80 -3.29 7.03 1.40
C PRO A 80 -3.76 5.85 2.24
N PHE A 81 -3.05 4.72 2.19
CA PHE A 81 -3.38 3.57 3.05
C PHE A 81 -3.22 3.91 4.53
N LEU A 82 -2.15 4.61 4.91
CA LEU A 82 -1.96 5.10 6.28
C LEU A 82 -3.10 6.02 6.72
N MET A 83 -3.56 6.92 5.85
CA MET A 83 -4.71 7.78 6.15
C MET A 83 -5.98 6.96 6.41
N ILE A 84 -6.25 5.90 5.64
CA ILE A 84 -7.39 5.00 5.86
C ILE A 84 -7.26 4.32 7.23
N LEU A 85 -6.08 3.83 7.60
CA LEU A 85 -5.85 3.22 8.91
C LEU A 85 -6.09 4.21 10.05
N LEU A 86 -5.57 5.43 9.93
CA LEU A 86 -5.76 6.49 10.93
C LEU A 86 -7.23 6.87 11.09
N ILE A 87 -7.99 6.96 10.00
CA ILE A 87 -9.44 7.21 10.04
C ILE A 87 -10.16 6.08 10.79
N ASN A 88 -9.80 4.82 10.54
CA ASN A 88 -10.39 3.68 11.26
C ASN A 88 -10.10 3.75 12.75
N TYR A 89 -8.84 3.97 13.13
CA TYR A 89 -8.44 4.11 14.52
C TYR A 89 -9.16 5.27 15.20
N TYR A 90 -9.21 6.44 14.56
CA TYR A 90 -9.92 7.60 15.08
C TYR A 90 -11.40 7.29 15.35
N GLN A 91 -12.07 6.60 14.44
CA GLN A 91 -13.47 6.20 14.65
C GLN A 91 -13.64 5.19 15.78
N TRP A 92 -12.75 4.21 15.91
CA TRP A 92 -12.78 3.26 17.01
C TRP A 92 -12.56 3.95 18.36
N PHE A 93 -11.60 4.87 18.44
CA PHE A 93 -11.37 5.69 19.63
C PHE A 93 -12.58 6.57 19.99
N LYS A 94 -13.25 7.17 19.00
CA LYS A 94 -14.44 8.00 19.22
C LYS A 94 -15.62 7.18 19.74
N LYS A 95 -15.79 5.95 19.26
CA LYS A 95 -16.88 5.03 19.66
C LYS A 95 -16.61 4.31 20.98
N ALA A 96 -15.35 4.20 21.41
CA ALA A 96 -14.99 3.49 22.62
C ALA A 96 -15.37 4.28 23.88
N GLU A 97 -16.28 3.73 24.66
CA GLU A 97 -16.61 4.23 26.00
C GLU A 97 -15.64 3.68 27.05
N GLY A 98 -15.09 4.58 27.87
CA GLY A 98 -14.19 4.25 28.97
C GLY A 98 -12.70 4.18 28.59
N ILE A 99 -11.85 4.56 29.57
CA ILE A 99 -10.40 4.64 29.43
C ILE A 99 -9.76 3.28 29.09
N LYS A 100 -10.26 2.18 29.68
CA LYS A 100 -9.72 0.83 29.45
C LYS A 100 -9.85 0.41 27.98
N ARG A 101 -11.01 0.63 27.35
CA ARG A 101 -11.22 0.27 25.94
C ARG A 101 -10.36 1.12 25.01
N LYS A 102 -10.26 2.42 25.27
CA LYS A 102 -9.36 3.32 24.52
C LYS A 102 -7.89 2.89 24.64
N PHE A 103 -7.45 2.46 25.82
CA PHE A 103 -6.09 1.94 26.02
C PHE A 103 -5.83 0.68 25.18
N TRP A 104 -6.77 -0.27 25.16
CA TRP A 104 -6.63 -1.47 24.32
C TRP A 104 -6.57 -1.15 22.82
N ILE A 105 -7.38 -0.20 22.34
CA ILE A 105 -7.33 0.27 20.95
C ILE A 105 -5.98 0.96 20.66
N ALA A 106 -5.45 1.75 21.60
CA ALA A 106 -4.13 2.35 21.46
C ALA A 106 -3.04 1.28 21.32
N LEU A 107 -3.13 0.22 22.12
CA LEU A 107 -2.16 -0.87 22.10
C LEU A 107 -2.14 -1.62 20.76
N THR A 108 -3.29 -1.76 20.07
CA THR A 108 -3.34 -2.43 18.76
C THR A 108 -2.71 -1.60 17.63
N VAL A 109 -2.45 -0.30 17.83
CA VAL A 109 -1.74 0.53 16.85
C VAL A 109 -0.33 -0.02 16.59
N LEU A 110 0.35 -0.55 17.61
CA LEU A 110 1.69 -1.12 17.48
C LEU A 110 1.75 -2.32 16.50
N PRO A 111 0.98 -3.42 16.72
CA PRO A 111 1.00 -4.54 15.78
C PRO A 111 0.48 -4.13 14.39
N ALA A 112 -0.50 -3.22 14.30
CA ALA A 112 -0.94 -2.71 12.99
C ALA A 112 0.18 -1.94 12.26
N GLY A 113 0.97 -1.15 12.98
CA GLY A 113 2.14 -0.45 12.46
C GLY A 113 3.22 -1.41 11.97
N VAL A 114 3.49 -2.50 12.71
CA VAL A 114 4.42 -3.54 12.26
C VAL A 114 3.94 -4.18 10.96
N VAL A 115 2.66 -4.56 10.89
CA VAL A 115 2.08 -5.15 9.66
C VAL A 115 2.17 -4.17 8.48
N TYR A 116 1.88 -2.89 8.71
CA TYR A 116 2.03 -1.83 7.71
C TYR A 116 3.48 -1.73 7.20
N LEU A 117 4.47 -1.70 8.10
CA LEU A 117 5.88 -1.66 7.71
C LEU A 117 6.31 -2.91 6.93
N CYS A 118 5.85 -4.10 7.33
CA CYS A 118 6.09 -5.32 6.58
C CYS A 118 5.56 -5.23 5.14
N MET A 119 4.36 -4.66 4.96
CA MET A 119 3.81 -4.45 3.61
C MET A 119 4.63 -3.45 2.79
N VAL A 120 5.08 -2.35 3.40
CA VAL A 120 5.95 -1.35 2.76
C VAL A 120 7.23 -2.03 2.28
N ILE A 121 7.86 -2.84 3.12
CA ILE A 121 9.10 -3.57 2.78
C ILE A 121 8.84 -4.56 1.65
N ILE A 122 7.82 -5.41 1.77
CA ILE A 122 7.47 -6.42 0.77
C ILE A 122 7.21 -5.77 -0.59
N PHE A 123 6.50 -4.63 -0.61
CA PHE A 123 6.28 -3.89 -1.86
C PHE A 123 7.58 -3.26 -2.38
N GLY A 124 8.39 -2.69 -1.48
CA GLY A 124 9.68 -2.08 -1.83
C GLY A 124 10.67 -3.06 -2.48
N MET A 125 10.53 -4.36 -2.21
CA MET A 125 11.34 -5.40 -2.86
C MET A 125 11.15 -5.44 -4.39
N TYR A 126 10.10 -4.84 -4.95
CA TYR A 126 10.00 -4.66 -6.41
C TYR A 126 11.12 -3.81 -7.02
N GLY A 127 11.74 -2.96 -6.20
CA GLY A 127 12.89 -2.12 -6.55
C GLY A 127 14.23 -2.75 -6.18
N TYR A 128 14.25 -3.96 -5.64
CA TYR A 128 15.49 -4.55 -5.13
C TYR A 128 16.47 -4.89 -6.26
N ARG A 129 17.73 -4.50 -6.08
CA ARG A 129 18.87 -4.88 -6.93
C ARG A 129 19.60 -6.07 -6.28
N PRO A 130 19.61 -7.25 -6.92
CA PRO A 130 20.26 -8.47 -6.40
C PRO A 130 21.78 -8.43 -6.48
#